data_AF-A0A6V7IFF7-F1
#
_entry.id   AF-A0A6V7IFF7-F1
#
_cell.length_a   1.000
_cell.length_b   1.000
_cell.length_c   1.000
_cell.angle_alpha   90.00
_cell.angle_beta   90.00
_cell.angle_gamma   90.00
#
_symmetry.space_group_name_H-M   'P 1'
#
loop_
_entity.id
_entity.type
_entity.pdbx_description
1 polymer ?
#
loop_
_entity_poly.entity_id
_entity_poly.type
_entity_poly.pdbx_seq_one_letter_code
_entity_poly.pdbx_strand_id
1 'polypeptide(L)' 'YAYSGRPVVITDATKNWSAIDKFTFSFLKSLYHDEDANCQFFPYKTEFKSLREVFSMSEERARLKPGEEPWYVG' A
#
# COMPACT_ATOMS: atom_id res chain seq x y z
N TYR A 1 -17.37 -21.68 11.25
CA TYR A 1 -16.08 -21.10 11.67
C TYR A 1 -16.20 -19.86 12.55
N ALA A 2 -17.18 -18.97 12.34
CA ALA A 2 -17.31 -17.68 13.05
C ALA A 2 -17.19 -17.73 14.60
N TYR A 3 -17.59 -18.82 15.25
CA TYR A 3 -17.52 -18.97 16.72
C TYR A 3 -16.57 -20.05 17.20
N SER A 4 -15.65 -20.50 16.33
CA SER A 4 -14.71 -21.59 16.66
C SER A 4 -13.34 -21.12 17.14
N GLY A 5 -13.04 -19.81 17.01
CA GLY A 5 -11.70 -19.26 17.26
C GLY A 5 -10.62 -19.75 16.29
N ARG A 6 -10.98 -20.58 15.29
CA ARG A 6 -10.05 -21.12 14.30
C ARG A 6 -9.91 -20.15 13.12
N PRO A 7 -8.69 -19.77 12.72
CA PRO A 7 -8.49 -18.92 11.55
C PRO A 7 -8.92 -19.64 10.28
N VAL A 8 -9.44 -18.89 9.33
CA VAL A 8 -9.83 -19.37 8.00
C VAL A 8 -9.39 -18.38 6.94
N VAL A 9 -9.08 -18.91 5.76
CA VAL A 9 -8.81 -18.12 4.56
C VAL A 9 -10.02 -18.26 3.63
N ILE A 10 -10.65 -17.13 3.30
CA ILE A 10 -11.74 -17.08 2.32
C ILE A 10 -11.16 -16.49 1.04
N THR A 11 -11.19 -17.25 -0.05
CA THR A 11 -10.47 -16.90 -1.28
C THR A 11 -11.31 -16.13 -2.29
N ASP A 12 -12.63 -16.11 -2.14
CA ASP A 12 -13.58 -15.57 -3.12
C ASP A 12 -14.45 -14.41 -2.59
N ALA A 13 -14.30 -14.03 -1.32
CA ALA A 13 -15.11 -12.99 -0.67
C ALA A 13 -15.05 -11.62 -1.38
N THR A 14 -13.89 -11.28 -1.96
CA THR A 14 -13.64 -9.98 -2.62
C THR A 14 -13.56 -10.09 -4.13
N LYS A 15 -13.93 -11.23 -4.73
CA LYS A 15 -13.74 -11.53 -6.16
C LYS A 15 -14.33 -10.48 -7.10
N ASN A 16 -15.45 -9.86 -6.70
CA ASN A 16 -16.17 -8.87 -7.50
C ASN A 16 -15.97 -7.42 -7.04
N TRP A 17 -15.03 -7.17 -6.12
CA TRP A 17 -14.74 -5.80 -5.67
C TRP A 17 -13.95 -5.05 -6.74
N SER A 18 -14.35 -3.81 -7.01
CA SER A 18 -13.63 -2.93 -7.93
C SER A 18 -12.19 -2.63 -7.49
N ALA A 19 -11.90 -2.77 -6.19
CA ALA A 19 -10.57 -2.56 -5.62
C ALA A 19 -9.48 -3.35 -6.36
N ILE A 20 -9.78 -4.56 -6.82
CA ILE A 20 -8.82 -5.43 -7.53
C ILE A 20 -8.24 -4.74 -8.77
N ASP A 21 -9.07 -4.01 -9.52
CA ASP A 21 -8.65 -3.37 -10.78
C ASP A 21 -8.38 -1.86 -10.62
N LYS A 22 -8.83 -1.25 -9.53
CA LYS A 22 -8.76 0.21 -9.32
C LYS A 22 -7.64 0.64 -8.39
N PHE A 23 -7.28 -0.17 -7.40
CA PHE A 23 -6.31 0.23 -6.39
C PHE A 23 -4.89 0.07 -6.93
N THR A 24 -4.39 1.16 -7.49
CA THR A 24 -3.02 1.29 -7.99
C THR A 24 -2.25 2.30 -7.15
N PHE A 25 -0.92 2.29 -7.25
CA PHE A 25 -0.08 3.30 -6.57
C PHE A 25 -0.49 4.72 -6.95
N SER A 26 -0.77 4.99 -8.23
CA SER A 26 -1.20 6.30 -8.71
C SER A 26 -2.57 6.71 -8.15
N PHE A 27 -3.51 5.77 -8.06
CA PHE A 27 -4.80 6.00 -7.42
C PHE A 27 -4.63 6.40 -5.95
N LEU A 28 -3.86 5.63 -5.18
CA LEU A 28 -3.60 5.93 -3.76
C LEU A 28 -2.85 7.25 -3.58
N LYS A 29 -1.84 7.52 -4.42
CA LYS A 29 -1.14 8.80 -4.46
C LYS A 29 -2.10 9.97 -4.67
N SER A 30 -3.03 9.85 -5.62
CA SER A 30 -4.00 10.93 -5.91
C SER A 30 -4.93 11.24 -4.74
N LEU A 31 -5.17 10.27 -3.85
CA LEU A 31 -6.03 10.43 -2.69
C LEU A 31 -5.28 10.93 -1.46
N TYR A 32 -4.02 10.52 -1.27
CA TYR A 32 -3.33 10.64 0.01
C TYR A 32 -2.01 11.41 -0.02
N HIS A 33 -1.55 11.88 -1.18
CA HIS A 33 -0.27 12.60 -1.27
C HIS A 33 -0.23 13.86 -0.39
N ASP A 34 -1.30 14.65 -0.44
CA ASP A 34 -1.40 15.92 0.28
C ASP A 34 -2.14 15.78 1.61
N GLU A 35 -2.74 14.63 1.87
CA GLU A 35 -3.44 14.36 3.12
C GLU A 35 -2.44 14.19 4.27
N ASP A 36 -2.63 14.98 5.33
CA ASP A 36 -1.95 14.74 6.60
C ASP A 36 -2.71 13.64 7.34
N ALA A 37 -2.48 12.41 6.90
CA ALA A 37 -3.19 11.26 7.44
C ALA A 37 -2.78 11.09 8.92
N ASN A 38 -3.74 11.28 9.83
CA ASN A 38 -3.61 11.00 11.28
C ASN A 38 -3.45 9.49 11.59
N CYS A 39 -2.82 8.74 10.69
CA CYS A 39 -2.51 7.33 10.82
C CYS A 39 -1.06 7.14 11.25
N GLN A 40 -0.82 6.10 12.05
CA GLN A 40 0.51 5.76 12.50
C GLN A 40 1.32 5.16 11.34
N PHE A 41 2.23 5.93 10.75
CA PHE A 41 3.25 5.42 9.86
C PHE A 41 4.37 4.83 10.71
N PHE A 42 4.59 3.52 10.60
CA PHE A 42 5.68 2.83 11.29
C PHE A 42 6.84 2.62 10.32
N PRO A 43 7.93 3.40 10.42
CA PRO A 43 9.07 3.24 9.52
C PRO A 43 9.99 2.13 10.05
N TYR A 44 9.83 0.87 9.59
CA TYR A 44 10.77 -0.20 9.90
C TYR A 44 11.68 -0.49 8.70
N LYS A 45 12.99 -0.26 8.88
CA LYS A 45 14.04 -0.50 7.86
C LYS A 45 13.71 0.12 6.50
N THR A 46 13.11 1.31 6.53
CA THR A 46 12.78 2.11 5.35
C THR A 46 13.30 3.52 5.55
N GLU A 47 13.61 4.20 4.46
CA GLU A 47 14.01 5.61 4.47
C GLU A 47 12.82 6.57 4.63
N PHE A 48 11.60 6.09 4.37
CA PHE A 48 10.40 6.92 4.46
C PHE A 48 10.00 7.18 5.90
N LYS A 49 9.56 8.40 6.18
CA LYS A 49 8.99 8.83 7.46
C LYS A 49 7.49 9.06 7.41
N SER A 50 6.93 9.14 6.21
CA SER A 50 5.51 9.38 5.98
C SER A 50 5.04 8.79 4.66
N LEU A 51 3.73 8.61 4.51
CA LEU A 51 3.13 8.23 3.23
C LEU A 51 3.35 9.27 2.13
N ARG A 52 3.45 10.55 2.48
CA ARG A 52 3.77 11.61 1.51
C ARG A 52 5.12 11.36 0.84
N GLU A 53 6.14 10.97 1.61
CA GLU A 53 7.45 10.65 1.07
C GLU A 53 7.40 9.42 0.16
N VAL A 54 6.65 8.38 0.53
CA VAL A 54 6.39 7.21 -0.32
C VAL A 54 5.79 7.67 -1.65
N PHE A 55 4.74 8.49 -1.60
CA PHE A 55 4.06 8.98 -2.81
C PHE A 55 4.89 9.99 -3.61
N SER A 56 5.99 10.51 -3.07
CA SER A 56 6.87 11.46 -3.76
C SER A 56 7.92 10.78 -4.66
N MET A 57 8.03 9.45 -4.63
CA MET A 57 8.91 8.68 -5.53
C MET A 57 8.59 8.89 -7.01
N SER A 58 9.59 8.67 -7.87
CA SER A 58 9.42 8.55 -9.32
C SER A 58 8.53 7.36 -9.67
N GLU A 59 7.89 7.42 -10.85
CA GLU A 59 7.05 6.33 -11.35
C GLU A 59 7.89 5.07 -11.64
N GLU A 60 9.13 5.26 -12.08
CA GLU A 60 10.14 4.22 -12.30
C GLU A 60 10.39 3.43 -11.01
N ARG A 61 10.71 4.15 -9.92
CA ARG A 61 11.01 3.57 -8.62
C ARG A 61 9.79 2.91 -8.00
N ALA A 62 8.62 3.57 -8.06
CA ALA A 62 7.36 3.01 -7.59
C ALA A 62 7.00 1.68 -8.28
N ARG A 63 7.43 1.49 -9.53
CA ARG A 63 7.26 0.24 -10.30
C ARG A 63 8.39 -0.78 -10.15
N LEU A 64 9.40 -0.49 -9.31
CA LEU A 64 10.58 -1.35 -9.13
C LEU A 64 11.26 -1.70 -10.47
N LYS A 65 11.35 -0.73 -11.38
CA LYS A 65 12.04 -0.94 -12.67
C LYS A 65 13.52 -1.30 -12.43
N PRO A 66 14.15 -2.10 -13.32
CA PRO A 66 15.56 -2.44 -13.20
C PRO A 66 16.45 -1.19 -13.12
N GLY A 67 17.35 -1.14 -12.14
CA GLY A 67 18.26 -0.02 -11.89
C GLY A 67 17.77 0.98 -10.86
N GLU A 68 16.50 0.92 -10.44
CA GLU A 68 15.96 1.73 -9.34
C GLU A 68 16.24 1.10 -7.98
N GLU A 69 16.31 1.93 -6.94
CA GLU A 69 16.46 1.45 -5.57
C GLU A 69 15.17 0.77 -5.07
N PRO A 70 15.26 -0.45 -4.50
CA PRO A 70 14.10 -1.12 -3.92
C PRO A 70 13.58 -0.32 -2.72
N TRP A 71 12.30 -0.50 -2.39
CA TRP A 71 11.66 0.23 -1.32
C TRP A 71 10.57 -0.61 -0.65
N TYR A 72 10.25 -0.26 0.60
CA TYR A 72 9.30 -0.98 1.44
C TYR A 72 8.57 -0.01 2.37
N VAL A 73 7.31 -0.35 2.69
CA VAL A 73 6.48 0.37 3.67
C VAL A 73 5.94 -0.64 4.68
N GLY A 74 6.28 -0.44 5.95
CA GLY A 74 5.81 -1.20 7.10
C GLY A 74 6.93 -1.46 8.07
#